data_AF-A0A0G1BD89-F1
#
_entry.id   AF-A0A0G1BD89-F1
#
_cell.length_a   1.000
_cell.length_b   1.000
_cell.length_c   1.000
_cell.angle_alpha   90.00
_cell.angle_beta   90.00
_cell.angle_gamma   90.00
#
_symmetry.space_group_name_H-M   'P 1'
#
loop_
_entity.id
_entity.type
_entity.pdbx_description
1 polymer ?
#
loop_
_entity_poly.entity_id
_entity_poly.type
_entity_poly.pdbx_seq_one_letter_code
_entity_poly.pdbx_strand_id
1 'polypeptide(L)' 'MMLTCIECKNDVDLSSYPDLAVGHVVECQMCGITLEVTKMEEEHLEAEIVEEGK' A
#
# COMPACT_ATOMS: atom_id res chain seq x y z
N MET A 1 10.78 -1.77 -1.05
CA MET A 1 10.01 -0.75 -0.31
C MET A 1 8.89 -1.46 0.43
N MET A 2 8.57 -1.05 1.65
CA MET A 2 7.50 -1.66 2.45
C MET A 2 6.45 -0.60 2.78
N LEU A 3 5.19 -1.00 2.80
CA LEU A 3 4.06 -0.19 3.27
C LEU A 3 3.37 -0.95 4.40
N THR A 4 3.17 -0.30 5.54
CA THR A 4 2.38 -0.89 6.61
C THR A 4 0.89 -0.76 6.28
N CYS A 5 0.19 -1.88 6.17
CA CYS A 5 -1.25 -1.90 5.91
C CYS A 5 -2.01 -1.23 7.06
N ILE A 6 -2.84 -0.22 6.75
CA ILE A 6 -3.55 0.54 7.78
C ILE A 6 -4.68 -0.25 8.45
N GLU A 7 -5.13 -1.34 7.84
CA GLU A 7 -6.14 -2.25 8.39
C GLU A 7 -5.51 -3.32 9.30
N CYS A 8 -4.74 -4.24 8.71
CA CYS A 8 -4.24 -5.41 9.45
C CYS A 8 -2.87 -5.22 10.10
N LYS A 9 -2.24 -4.04 9.93
CA LYS A 9 -0.91 -3.67 10.47
C LYS A 9 0.26 -4.57 10.04
N ASN A 10 0.08 -5.38 9.00
CA ASN A 10 1.15 -6.17 8.40
C ASN A 10 1.90 -5.35 7.34
N ASP A 11 3.16 -5.69 7.12
CA ASP A 11 3.96 -5.10 6.05
C ASP A 11 3.56 -5.67 4.69
N VAL A 12 3.31 -4.78 3.75
CA VAL A 12 3.03 -5.08 2.34
C VAL A 12 4.31 -4.83 1.56
N ASP A 13 4.81 -5.88 0.91
CA ASP A 13 5.96 -5.75 0.04
C ASP A 13 5.56 -5.07 -1.27
N LEU A 14 6.19 -3.94 -1.56
CA LEU A 14 6.00 -3.14 -2.76
C LEU A 14 7.12 -3.34 -3.79
N SER A 15 8.05 -4.26 -3.56
CA SER A 15 9.14 -4.56 -4.49
C SER A 15 8.68 -4.97 -5.89
N SER A 16 7.47 -5.53 -5.99
CA SER A 16 6.82 -5.93 -7.25
C SER A 16 6.32 -4.75 -8.10
N TYR A 17 6.36 -3.52 -7.59
CA TYR A 17 5.91 -2.31 -8.29
C TYR A 17 7.13 -1.44 -8.66
N PRO A 18 7.79 -1.71 -9.80
CA PRO A 18 9.01 -1.00 -10.18
C PRO A 18 8.79 0.50 -10.47
N ASP A 19 7.58 0.87 -10.89
CA ASP A 19 7.16 2.24 -11.19
C ASP A 19 6.18 2.80 -10.14
N LEU A 20 6.35 2.38 -8.88
CA LEU A 20 5.50 2.85 -7.79
C LEU A 20 5.54 4.38 -7.68
N ALA A 21 4.37 4.99 -7.55
CA ALA A 21 4.18 6.44 -7.50
C ALA A 21 2.96 6.77 -6.64
N VAL A 22 2.84 8.03 -6.21
CA VAL A 22 1.60 8.52 -5.61
C VAL A 22 0.43 8.35 -6.61
N GLY A 23 -0.70 7.86 -6.12
CA GLY A 23 -1.88 7.47 -6.90
C GLY A 23 -1.87 6.01 -7.36
N HIS A 24 -0.80 5.23 -7.09
CA HIS A 24 -0.83 3.80 -7.37
C HIS A 24 -1.71 3.06 -6.37
N VAL A 25 -2.49 2.13 -6.92
CA VAL A 25 -3.35 1.23 -6.16
C VAL A 25 -2.65 -0.12 -5.99
N VAL A 26 -2.55 -0.59 -4.75
CA VAL A 26 -1.89 -1.83 -4.35
C VAL A 26 -2.80 -2.66 -3.45
N GLU A 27 -2.81 -3.98 -3.64
CA GLU A 27 -3.57 -4.89 -2.78
C GLU A 27 -2.69 -5.40 -1.62
N CYS A 28 -3.23 -5.38 -0.41
CA CYS A 28 -2.57 -6.01 0.73
C CYS A 28 -2.64 -7.53 0.59
N GLN A 29 -1.48 -8.16 0.38
CA GLN A 29 -1.36 -9.62 0.22
C GLN A 29 -1.78 -10.44 1.46
N MET A 30 -1.99 -9.78 2.60
CA MET A 30 -2.32 -10.41 3.89
C MET A 30 -3.81 -10.39 4.22
N CYS A 31 -4.51 -9.29 3.94
CA CYS A 31 -5.95 -9.15 4.23
C CYS A 31 -6.83 -8.84 3.01
N GLY A 32 -6.24 -8.62 1.83
CA GLY A 32 -6.96 -8.45 0.56
C GLY A 32 -7.59 -7.08 0.35
N ILE A 33 -7.36 -6.10 1.23
CA ILE A 33 -7.87 -4.74 0.99
C ILE A 33 -7.03 -4.01 -0.05
N THR A 34 -7.67 -3.04 -0.69
CA THR A 34 -7.04 -2.19 -1.69
C THR A 34 -6.63 -0.85 -1.07
N LEU A 35 -5.34 -0.52 -1.21
CA LEU A 35 -4.71 0.67 -0.67
C LEU A 35 -4.22 1.56 -1.83
N GLU A 36 -4.45 2.86 -1.77
CA GLU A 36 -3.85 3.83 -2.70
C GLU A 36 -2.74 4.58 -1.99
N VAL A 37 -1.56 4.64 -2.63
CA VAL A 37 -0.41 5.38 -2.12
C VAL A 37 -0.70 6.87 -2.28
N THR A 38 -0.92 7.58 -1.18
CA THR A 38 -1.20 9.02 -1.19
C THR A 38 0.04 9.86 -0.99
N LYS A 39 1.11 9.25 -0.45
CA LYS A 39 2.37 9.95 -0.18
C LYS A 39 3.57 9.02 -0.24
N MET A 40 4.65 9.50 -0.86
CA MET A 40 5.96 8.83 -0.88
C MET A 40 7.03 9.84 -0.45
N GLU A 41 7.56 9.66 0.75
CA GLU A 41 8.77 10.31 1.24
C GLU A 41 9.91 9.28 1.33
N GLU A 42 11.17 9.72 1.37
CA GLU A 42 12.36 8.86 1.26
C GLU A 42 12.35 7.62 2.16
N GLU A 43 11.74 7.70 3.35
CA GLU A 43 11.66 6.59 4.31
C GLU A 43 10.22 6.25 4.74
N HIS A 44 9.21 7.01 4.30
CA HIS A 44 7.83 6.87 4.77
C HIS A 44 6.86 6.87 3.59
N LEU A 45 6.07 5.80 3.49
CA LEU A 45 4.94 5.68 2.58
C LEU A 45 3.65 5.80 3.38
N GLU A 46 2.73 6.63 2.89
CA GLU A 46 1.37 6.71 3.40
C GLU A 46 0.40 6.21 2.33
N ALA A 47 -0.62 5.49 2.77
CA ALA A 47 -1.66 4.98 1.91
C ALA A 47 -3.04 5.07 2.59
N GLU A 48 -4.08 5.20 1.78
CA GLU A 48 -5.47 5.25 2.20
C GLU A 48 -6.25 4.04 1.66
N ILE A 49 -7.31 3.61 2.36
CA ILE A 49 -8.17 2.51 1.90
C ILE A 49 -9.06 3.04 0.79
N VAL A 50 -9.00 2.41 -0.39
CA VAL A 50 -9.84 2.77 -1.54
C VAL A 50 -10.96 1.76 -1.74
N GLU A 51 -10.70 0.48 -1.47
CA GLU A 51 -11.71 -0.57 -1.56
C GLU A 51 -11.48 -1.61 -0.46
N GLU A 52 -12.52 -1.85 0.34
CA GLU A 52 -12.57 -2.98 1.26
C GLU A 52 -12.81 -4.25 0.42
N GLY A 53 -11.88 -5.20 0.49
CA GLY A 53 -12.01 -6.47 -0.22
C GLY A 53 -13.36 -7.13 0.07
N LYS A 54 -14.00 -7.63 -0.98
CA LYS A 54 -15.35 -8.24 -0.96
C LYS A 54 -15.52 -9.38 0.04
#